data_AF-A0A496XJW4-F1
#
_entry.id   AF-A0A496XJW4-F1
#
_cell.length_a   1.000
_cell.length_b   1.000
_cell.length_c   1.000
_cell.angle_alpha   90.00
_cell.angle_beta   90.00
_cell.angle_gamma   90.00
#
_symmetry.space_group_name_H-M   'P 1'
#
loop_
_entity.id
_entity.type
_entity.pdbx_description
1 polymer ?
#
loop_
_entity_poly.entity_id
_entity_poly.type
_entity_poly.pdbx_seq_one_letter_code
_entity_poly.pdbx_strand_id
1 'polypeptide(L)'
;MLNKYPLWKYLLVLFVVLLGLFYAAPNLYAPDPALQITGENSAQLIDKKTLKRALKALEESDIEYFGETIDAQGRNALVRLRDPEQQLTAQARVSRALGDGFIVALNLAPTTPDWLSDYGAQPMKLGLDLSGGVHFKLEVDVDAAIERRMEYSVNATKRALREQRIRGFVTLNEQGKVESRFKTEALRDQARAIIAENSPELVLDRVDEADSWNLLATMSQQTRKEIADYSVTQNLTTLRNRVNELGVSEPLVQRQGQNYIVVELPGIQDTAEAKRILGKVANLEFRLVANLDAAPSEKQRFEYRSPDRAGSSEWLERDVIITGERVSNAQASFDQNGRPNVNISLDSEGGGLMSRATRNNIKRRMGVLFIERKYRTRYETQEDGTEIVVKVPYDEKKLLTAPVIQSALGAQFQITGLDNPLESSELALMLRAGALAAPISFVEERTVGPSLGAENIRMGVKSVQYGLALVVLFMVLYYRVFGIAAVVALTFNLVLLISFMSMLGATLTLPGIAGIVLTVGMAVD
;
A
#
# COMPACT_ATOMS: atom_id res chain seq x y z
N MET A 1 -2.71 -56.51 -35.34
CA MET A 1 -3.48 -55.56 -34.54
C MET A 1 -2.50 -54.69 -33.76
N LEU A 2 -2.51 -53.37 -33.99
CA LEU A 2 -1.47 -52.42 -33.56
C LEU A 2 -1.68 -51.79 -32.16
N ASN A 3 -2.61 -52.28 -31.34
CA ASN A 3 -2.80 -51.77 -29.97
C ASN A 3 -2.13 -52.67 -28.96
N LYS A 4 -0.97 -52.23 -28.44
CA LYS A 4 -0.19 -52.93 -27.40
C LYS A 4 -0.71 -52.70 -25.97
N TYR A 5 -1.65 -51.77 -25.76
CA TYR A 5 -2.19 -51.44 -24.44
C TYR A 5 -3.69 -51.74 -24.32
N PRO A 6 -4.19 -52.04 -23.10
CA PRO A 6 -5.63 -52.14 -22.83
C PRO A 6 -6.37 -50.82 -23.11
N LEU A 7 -7.64 -50.90 -23.54
CA LEU A 7 -8.49 -49.75 -23.88
C LEU A 7 -8.56 -48.69 -22.78
N TRP A 8 -8.63 -49.10 -21.51
CA TRP A 8 -8.68 -48.19 -20.37
C TRP A 8 -7.44 -47.29 -20.25
N LYS A 9 -6.27 -47.74 -20.69
CA LYS A 9 -5.05 -46.91 -20.69
C LYS A 9 -5.15 -45.80 -21.73
N TYR A 10 -5.69 -46.10 -22.91
CA TYR A 10 -5.94 -45.09 -23.93
C TYR A 10 -7.00 -44.08 -23.50
N LEU A 11 -8.07 -44.54 -22.84
CA LEU A 11 -9.08 -43.66 -22.24
C LEU A 11 -8.50 -42.78 -21.13
N LEU A 12 -7.62 -43.32 -20.29
CA LEU A 12 -6.92 -42.56 -19.25
C LEU A 12 -6.03 -41.46 -19.88
N VAL A 13 -5.24 -41.80 -20.90
CA VAL A 13 -4.41 -40.81 -21.61
C VAL A 13 -5.27 -39.72 -22.23
N LEU A 14 -6.37 -40.09 -22.90
CA LEU A 14 -7.30 -39.13 -23.48
C LEU A 14 -7.90 -38.20 -22.41
N PHE A 15 -8.30 -38.75 -21.26
CA PHE A 15 -8.82 -37.97 -20.14
C PHE A 15 -7.78 -36.97 -19.61
N VAL A 16 -6.54 -37.41 -19.40
CA VAL A 16 -5.44 -36.55 -18.93
C VAL A 16 -5.15 -35.44 -19.94
N VAL A 17 -5.15 -35.73 -21.23
CA VAL A 17 -4.95 -34.71 -22.29
C VAL A 17 -6.09 -33.70 -22.31
N LEU A 18 -7.34 -34.15 -22.21
CA LEU A 18 -8.51 -33.24 -22.16
C LEU A 18 -8.46 -32.34 -20.93
N LEU A 19 -8.08 -32.89 -19.77
CA LEU A 19 -7.88 -32.11 -18.55
C LEU A 19 -6.74 -31.10 -18.72
N GLY A 20 -5.61 -31.52 -19.32
CA GLY A 20 -4.50 -30.62 -19.67
C GLY A 20 -4.93 -29.48 -20.57
N LEU A 21 -5.70 -29.76 -21.62
CA LEU A 21 -6.24 -28.73 -22.52
C LEU A 21 -7.19 -27.77 -21.79
N PHE A 22 -8.05 -28.29 -20.91
CA PHE A 22 -8.98 -27.48 -20.12
C PHE A 22 -8.23 -26.49 -19.22
N TYR A 23 -7.24 -26.95 -18.47
CA TYR A 23 -6.45 -26.09 -17.57
C TYR A 23 -5.42 -25.22 -18.31
N ALA A 24 -5.03 -25.57 -19.55
CA ALA A 24 -4.18 -24.73 -20.37
C ALA A 24 -4.95 -23.64 -21.15
N ALA A 25 -6.25 -23.84 -21.42
CA ALA A 25 -7.09 -22.94 -22.21
C ALA A 25 -7.14 -21.48 -21.72
N PRO A 26 -7.12 -21.16 -20.40
CA PRO A 26 -7.10 -19.77 -19.93
C PRO A 26 -5.95 -18.93 -20.51
N ASN A 27 -4.82 -19.55 -20.86
CA ASN A 27 -3.66 -18.85 -21.43
C ASN A 27 -3.88 -18.33 -22.87
N LEU A 28 -4.99 -18.71 -23.51
CA LEU A 28 -5.37 -18.22 -24.84
C LEU A 28 -6.07 -16.84 -24.78
N TYR A 29 -6.49 -16.42 -23.60
CA TYR A 29 -7.23 -15.17 -23.38
C TYR A 29 -6.26 -14.09 -22.87
N ALA A 30 -5.84 -13.20 -23.77
CA ALA A 30 -5.00 -12.06 -23.41
C ALA A 30 -5.84 -10.98 -22.69
N PRO A 31 -5.35 -10.39 -21.59
CA PRO A 31 -6.12 -9.42 -20.83
C PRO A 31 -6.19 -8.05 -21.53
N ASP A 32 -7.29 -7.33 -21.32
CA ASP A 32 -7.55 -6.02 -21.94
C ASP A 32 -6.93 -4.88 -21.13
N PRO A 33 -6.39 -3.81 -21.75
CA PRO A 33 -6.00 -2.60 -21.03
C PRO A 33 -7.23 -1.96 -20.37
N ALA A 34 -7.14 -1.63 -19.08
CA ALA A 34 -8.27 -1.11 -18.31
C ALA A 34 -7.85 -0.07 -17.27
N LEU A 35 -8.80 0.77 -16.85
CA LEU A 35 -8.67 1.56 -15.63
C LEU A 35 -9.43 0.88 -14.51
N GLN A 36 -8.78 0.72 -13.38
CA GLN A 36 -9.44 0.37 -12.14
C GLN A 36 -9.71 1.62 -11.31
N ILE A 37 -10.93 1.72 -10.84
CA ILE A 37 -11.38 2.72 -9.88
C ILE A 37 -11.70 1.95 -8.60
N THR A 38 -11.17 2.41 -7.48
CA THR A 38 -11.42 1.86 -6.14
C THR A 38 -11.62 3.02 -5.17
N GLY A 39 -12.44 2.84 -4.13
CA GLY A 39 -12.57 3.85 -3.06
C GLY A 39 -11.24 4.05 -2.30
N GLU A 40 -11.00 5.26 -1.80
CA GLU A 40 -9.82 5.54 -0.94
C GLU A 40 -9.84 4.67 0.35
N ASN A 41 -11.04 4.34 0.84
CA ASN A 41 -11.29 3.52 2.02
C ASN A 41 -12.14 2.30 1.68
N SER A 42 -11.94 1.18 2.39
CA SER A 42 -12.68 -0.08 2.17
C SER A 42 -14.21 0.03 2.33
N ALA A 43 -14.68 1.07 3.01
CA ALA A 43 -16.10 1.37 3.19
C ALA A 43 -16.72 2.19 2.03
N GLN A 44 -15.90 2.79 1.17
CA GLN A 44 -16.37 3.64 0.08
C GLN A 44 -16.62 2.81 -1.17
N LEU A 45 -17.91 2.67 -1.50
CA LEU A 45 -18.36 1.91 -2.66
C LEU A 45 -18.49 2.79 -3.90
N ILE A 46 -18.32 2.17 -5.06
CA ILE A 46 -18.50 2.76 -6.37
C ILE A 46 -19.93 2.51 -6.83
N ASP A 47 -20.68 3.59 -6.92
CA ASP A 47 -22.03 3.60 -7.48
C ASP A 47 -22.02 3.94 -8.97
N LYS A 48 -23.17 3.73 -9.62
CA LYS A 48 -23.34 4.06 -11.05
C LYS A 48 -23.10 5.55 -11.34
N LYS A 49 -23.34 6.44 -10.37
CA LYS A 49 -23.11 7.88 -10.52
C LYS A 49 -21.62 8.20 -10.60
N THR A 50 -20.81 7.56 -9.77
CA THR A 50 -19.34 7.68 -9.77
C THR A 50 -18.78 7.14 -11.08
N LEU A 51 -19.22 5.95 -11.50
CA LEU A 51 -18.80 5.39 -12.78
C LEU A 51 -19.17 6.31 -13.96
N LYS A 52 -20.39 6.86 -13.98
CA LYS A 52 -20.80 7.80 -15.03
C LYS A 52 -19.95 9.08 -15.08
N ARG A 53 -19.49 9.59 -13.92
CA ARG A 53 -18.55 10.72 -13.88
C ARG A 53 -17.19 10.34 -14.50
N ALA A 54 -16.70 9.13 -14.23
CA ALA A 54 -15.47 8.64 -14.82
C ALA A 54 -15.59 8.49 -16.34
N LEU A 55 -16.66 7.85 -16.82
CA LEU A 55 -16.90 7.66 -18.26
C LEU A 55 -17.05 9.00 -18.99
N LYS A 56 -17.77 9.96 -18.41
CA LYS A 56 -17.89 11.31 -18.97
C LYS A 56 -16.52 12.00 -19.13
N ALA A 57 -15.60 11.80 -18.19
CA ALA A 57 -14.26 12.38 -18.28
C ALA A 57 -13.42 11.77 -19.42
N LEU A 58 -13.64 10.48 -19.72
CA LEU A 58 -13.02 9.81 -20.88
C LEU A 58 -13.61 10.34 -22.19
N GLU A 59 -14.93 10.48 -22.27
CA GLU A 59 -15.63 11.03 -23.44
C GLU A 59 -15.21 12.48 -23.73
N GLU A 60 -15.13 13.33 -22.70
CA GLU A 60 -14.65 14.72 -22.83
C GLU A 60 -13.18 14.82 -23.26
N SER A 61 -12.41 13.73 -23.11
CA SER A 61 -10.99 13.66 -23.47
C SER A 61 -10.73 12.90 -24.78
N ASP A 62 -11.78 12.50 -25.50
CA ASP A 62 -11.70 11.70 -26.74
C ASP A 62 -10.98 10.35 -26.55
N ILE A 63 -11.21 9.70 -25.41
CA ILE A 63 -10.62 8.39 -25.07
C ILE A 63 -11.67 7.30 -25.24
N GLU A 64 -11.42 6.37 -26.16
CA GLU A 64 -12.36 5.29 -26.46
C GLU A 64 -12.30 4.15 -25.41
N TYR A 65 -13.48 3.82 -24.86
CA TYR A 65 -13.69 2.66 -24.00
C TYR A 65 -14.74 1.73 -24.63
N PHE A 66 -14.73 0.43 -24.26
CA PHE A 66 -15.65 -0.55 -24.86
C PHE A 66 -16.38 -1.45 -23.85
N GLY A 67 -16.07 -1.32 -22.56
CA GLY A 67 -16.82 -2.03 -21.53
C GLY A 67 -16.51 -1.56 -20.13
N GLU A 68 -17.54 -1.50 -19.31
CA GLU A 68 -17.48 -1.13 -17.92
C GLU A 68 -18.12 -2.19 -17.04
N THR A 69 -17.48 -2.50 -15.92
CA THR A 69 -17.99 -3.48 -14.96
C THR A 69 -17.78 -2.95 -13.56
N ILE A 70 -18.82 -3.01 -12.73
CA ILE A 70 -18.70 -2.80 -11.28
C ILE A 70 -18.68 -4.18 -10.64
N ASP A 71 -17.73 -4.42 -9.76
CA ASP A 71 -17.68 -5.64 -8.95
C ASP A 71 -19.01 -5.85 -8.19
N ALA A 72 -19.38 -7.10 -7.93
CA ALA A 72 -20.64 -7.46 -7.28
C ALA A 72 -20.82 -6.78 -5.91
N GLN A 73 -19.72 -6.48 -5.23
CA GLN A 73 -19.70 -5.81 -3.93
C GLN A 73 -19.56 -4.28 -4.04
N GLY A 74 -19.50 -3.73 -5.26
CA GLY A 74 -19.34 -2.30 -5.51
C GLY A 74 -17.99 -1.73 -5.10
N ARG A 75 -16.97 -2.56 -4.83
CA ARG A 75 -15.68 -2.08 -4.31
C ARG A 75 -14.81 -1.47 -5.40
N ASN A 76 -14.78 -2.17 -6.53
CA ASN A 76 -13.95 -1.85 -7.67
C ASN A 76 -14.84 -1.66 -8.89
N ALA A 77 -14.47 -0.73 -9.76
CA ALA A 77 -15.00 -0.62 -11.09
C ALA A 77 -13.85 -0.71 -12.08
N LEU A 78 -14.09 -1.42 -13.18
CA LEU A 78 -13.16 -1.56 -14.29
C LEU A 78 -13.75 -0.90 -15.52
N VAL A 79 -12.94 -0.13 -16.22
CA VAL A 79 -13.28 0.48 -17.51
C VAL A 79 -12.23 0.03 -18.53
N ARG A 80 -12.64 -0.80 -19.50
CA ARG A 80 -11.78 -1.33 -20.56
C ARG A 80 -11.58 -0.30 -21.66
N LEU A 81 -10.32 -0.03 -21.99
CA LEU A 81 -9.91 0.91 -23.02
C LEU A 81 -9.58 0.18 -24.32
N ARG A 82 -9.75 0.82 -25.46
CA ARG A 82 -9.36 0.22 -26.75
C ARG A 82 -7.86 0.30 -27.02
N ASP A 83 -7.23 1.38 -26.55
CA ASP A 83 -5.83 1.68 -26.80
C ASP A 83 -5.01 1.65 -25.48
N PRO A 84 -4.03 0.73 -25.35
CA PRO A 84 -3.10 0.73 -24.22
C PRO A 84 -2.31 2.04 -24.06
N GLU A 85 -2.01 2.76 -25.15
CA GLU A 85 -1.18 3.97 -25.08
C GLU A 85 -1.93 5.13 -24.41
N GLN A 86 -3.26 5.15 -24.50
CA GLN A 86 -4.11 6.18 -23.89
C GLN A 86 -4.34 5.96 -22.39
N GLN A 87 -3.98 4.79 -21.84
CA GLN A 87 -4.32 4.39 -20.48
C GLN A 87 -3.77 5.35 -19.41
N LEU A 88 -2.55 5.88 -19.61
CA LEU A 88 -1.95 6.85 -18.68
C LEU A 88 -2.69 8.19 -18.69
N THR A 89 -3.01 8.71 -19.88
CA THR A 89 -3.78 9.95 -20.04
C THR A 89 -5.18 9.78 -19.48
N ALA A 90 -5.82 8.64 -19.73
CA ALA A 90 -7.13 8.28 -19.22
C ALA A 90 -7.15 8.27 -17.69
N GLN A 91 -6.15 7.66 -17.05
CA GLN A 91 -6.01 7.64 -15.60
C GLN A 91 -5.94 9.06 -15.01
N ALA A 92 -5.14 9.95 -15.61
CA ALA A 92 -5.00 11.32 -15.13
C ALA A 92 -6.31 12.11 -15.22
N ARG A 93 -7.04 11.96 -16.33
CA ARG A 93 -8.33 12.64 -16.57
C ARG A 93 -9.42 12.16 -15.62
N VAL A 94 -9.55 10.84 -15.45
CA VAL A 94 -10.53 10.25 -14.55
C VAL A 94 -10.20 10.56 -13.09
N SER A 95 -8.92 10.51 -12.69
CA SER A 95 -8.48 10.89 -11.35
C SER A 95 -8.88 12.34 -11.00
N ARG A 96 -8.63 13.28 -11.92
CA ARG A 96 -9.06 14.69 -11.75
C ARG A 96 -10.59 14.82 -11.64
N ALA A 97 -11.35 14.07 -12.44
CA ALA A 97 -12.81 14.15 -12.45
C ALA A 97 -13.47 13.56 -11.19
N LEU A 98 -12.87 12.52 -10.59
CA LEU A 98 -13.40 11.86 -9.40
C LEU A 98 -12.96 12.55 -8.10
N GLY A 99 -11.75 13.12 -8.09
CA GLY A 99 -11.14 13.77 -6.92
C GLY A 99 -10.50 12.79 -5.94
N ASP A 100 -10.00 13.31 -4.81
CA ASP A 100 -9.15 12.58 -3.87
C ASP A 100 -9.86 11.40 -3.13
N GLY A 101 -11.20 11.31 -3.21
CA GLY A 101 -11.95 10.22 -2.57
C GLY A 101 -11.88 8.87 -3.29
N PHE A 102 -11.27 8.81 -4.47
CA PHE A 102 -11.14 7.58 -5.26
C PHE A 102 -9.71 7.41 -5.76
N ILE A 103 -9.25 6.16 -5.79
CA ILE A 103 -7.97 5.77 -6.38
C ILE A 103 -8.25 5.26 -7.79
N VAL A 104 -7.68 5.95 -8.78
CA VAL A 104 -7.73 5.53 -10.19
C VAL A 104 -6.35 5.03 -10.57
N ALA A 105 -6.28 3.79 -11.06
CA ALA A 105 -5.03 3.14 -11.37
C ALA A 105 -5.14 2.31 -12.65
N LEU A 106 -3.99 2.04 -13.26
CA LEU A 106 -3.87 1.29 -14.52
C LEU A 106 -4.00 -0.21 -14.22
N ASN A 107 -4.85 -0.96 -14.91
CA ASN A 107 -5.02 -2.40 -14.73
C ASN A 107 -5.10 -3.13 -16.09
N LEU A 108 -4.99 -4.45 -16.07
CA LEU A 108 -5.28 -5.37 -17.16
C LEU A 108 -6.50 -6.21 -16.78
N ALA A 109 -7.64 -6.00 -17.44
CA ALA A 109 -8.87 -6.71 -17.14
C ALA A 109 -8.80 -8.16 -17.67
N PRO A 110 -9.13 -9.17 -16.85
CA PRO A 110 -9.15 -10.55 -17.31
C PRO A 110 -10.25 -10.75 -18.38
N THR A 111 -9.92 -11.57 -19.37
CA THR A 111 -10.80 -11.96 -20.49
C THR A 111 -11.12 -13.45 -20.49
N THR A 112 -10.58 -14.20 -19.52
CA THR A 112 -10.89 -15.61 -19.31
C THR A 112 -12.39 -15.78 -19.03
N PRO A 113 -13.10 -16.62 -19.79
CA PRO A 113 -14.51 -16.90 -19.55
C PRO A 113 -14.79 -17.44 -18.15
N ASP A 114 -15.90 -17.00 -17.55
CA ASP A 114 -16.30 -17.38 -16.18
C ASP A 114 -16.34 -18.90 -15.96
N TRP A 115 -16.85 -19.65 -16.96
CA TRP A 115 -16.93 -21.12 -16.90
C TRP A 115 -15.57 -21.83 -16.84
N LEU A 116 -14.47 -21.19 -17.22
CA LEU A 116 -13.13 -21.74 -17.01
C LEU A 116 -12.63 -21.39 -15.59
N SER A 117 -12.77 -20.12 -15.20
CA SER A 117 -12.30 -19.64 -13.90
C SER A 117 -13.02 -20.27 -12.71
N ASP A 118 -14.32 -20.57 -12.85
CA ASP A 118 -15.15 -21.16 -11.78
C ASP A 118 -14.68 -22.56 -11.38
N TYR A 119 -14.05 -23.31 -12.30
CA TYR A 119 -13.44 -24.62 -12.03
C TYR A 119 -11.95 -24.51 -11.65
N GLY A 120 -11.48 -23.31 -11.34
CA GLY A 120 -10.10 -23.03 -10.93
C GLY A 120 -9.10 -23.04 -12.08
N ALA A 121 -9.55 -23.05 -13.35
CA ALA A 121 -8.64 -22.90 -14.49
C ALA A 121 -8.30 -21.41 -14.65
N GLN A 122 -7.10 -21.05 -14.20
CA GLN A 122 -6.58 -19.68 -14.27
C GLN A 122 -5.41 -19.62 -15.26
N PRO A 123 -5.16 -18.48 -15.92
CA PRO A 123 -3.95 -18.33 -16.71
C PRO A 123 -2.71 -18.47 -15.82
N MET A 124 -1.62 -18.93 -16.41
CA MET A 124 -0.33 -19.01 -15.73
C MET A 124 0.11 -17.60 -15.30
N LYS A 125 0.74 -17.50 -14.13
CA LYS A 125 1.35 -16.24 -13.71
C LYS A 125 2.60 -16.02 -14.56
N LEU A 126 2.79 -14.83 -15.11
CA LEU A 126 4.07 -14.47 -15.74
C LEU A 126 4.82 -13.51 -14.81
N GLY A 127 6.14 -13.64 -14.76
CA GLY A 127 7.01 -12.82 -13.92
C GLY A 127 7.16 -11.41 -14.47
N LEU A 128 7.93 -10.57 -13.78
CA LEU A 128 8.14 -9.16 -14.12
C LEU A 128 8.50 -8.95 -15.59
N ASP A 129 9.42 -9.79 -16.09
CA ASP A 129 9.95 -9.71 -17.44
C ASP A 129 8.90 -9.99 -18.53
N LEU A 130 7.78 -10.66 -18.18
CA LEU A 130 6.79 -11.17 -19.13
C LEU A 130 5.39 -10.55 -18.94
N SER A 131 4.92 -10.38 -17.70
CA SER A 131 3.64 -9.73 -17.36
C SER A 131 3.77 -8.22 -17.25
N GLY A 132 5.00 -7.72 -17.07
CA GLY A 132 5.19 -6.41 -16.49
C GLY A 132 4.86 -6.40 -14.99
N GLY A 133 4.60 -5.21 -14.46
CA GLY A 133 4.27 -4.98 -13.06
C GLY A 133 4.01 -3.50 -12.81
N VAL A 134 4.06 -3.10 -11.55
CA VAL A 134 4.04 -1.67 -11.19
C VAL A 134 5.38 -1.22 -10.67
N HIS A 135 5.79 -0.04 -11.14
CA HIS A 135 6.91 0.71 -10.62
C HIS A 135 6.35 1.97 -9.95
N PHE A 136 6.63 2.11 -8.66
CA PHE A 136 6.32 3.29 -7.88
C PHE A 136 7.60 3.97 -7.44
N LYS A 137 7.70 5.27 -7.74
CA LYS A 137 8.71 6.15 -7.12
C LYS A 137 8.03 6.99 -6.05
N LEU A 138 8.41 6.72 -4.82
CA LEU A 138 7.85 7.33 -3.62
C LEU A 138 8.84 8.37 -3.09
N GLU A 139 8.37 9.57 -2.80
CA GLU A 139 9.13 10.59 -2.08
C GLU A 139 8.77 10.55 -0.60
N VAL A 140 9.79 10.50 0.24
CA VAL A 140 9.68 10.61 1.68
C VAL A 140 9.73 12.08 2.06
N ASP A 141 8.66 12.59 2.67
CA ASP A 141 8.56 13.96 3.13
C ASP A 141 9.33 14.13 4.46
N VAL A 142 10.63 14.33 4.31
CA VAL A 142 11.59 14.53 5.41
C VAL A 142 11.30 15.84 6.15
N ASP A 143 10.82 16.87 5.45
CA ASP A 143 10.51 18.16 6.05
C ASP A 143 9.36 18.04 7.04
N ALA A 144 8.31 17.27 6.71
CA ALA A 144 7.23 16.96 7.66
C ALA A 144 7.70 16.16 8.89
N ALA A 145 8.76 15.35 8.77
CA ALA A 145 9.37 14.67 9.92
C ALA A 145 10.17 15.63 10.81
N ILE A 146 10.92 16.55 10.19
CA ILE A 146 11.64 17.61 10.89
C ILE A 146 10.66 18.55 11.60
N GLU A 147 9.58 18.97 10.94
CA GLU A 147 8.54 19.81 11.52
C GLU A 147 7.93 19.16 12.77
N ARG A 148 7.53 17.88 12.69
CA ARG A 148 7.05 17.12 13.85
C ARG A 148 8.08 17.04 14.98
N ARG A 149 9.36 16.87 14.65
CA ARG A 149 10.43 16.89 15.66
C ARG A 149 10.55 18.27 16.32
N MET A 150 10.42 19.35 15.55
CA MET A 150 10.45 20.72 16.06
C MET A 150 9.24 21.03 16.95
N GLU A 151 8.04 20.56 16.61
CA GLU A 151 6.84 20.66 17.47
C GLU A 151 7.05 19.95 18.81
N TYR A 152 7.68 18.77 18.81
CA TYR A 152 8.07 18.07 20.03
C TYR A 152 9.07 18.91 20.85
N SER A 153 10.08 19.48 20.20
CA SER A 153 11.07 20.37 20.84
C SER A 153 10.43 21.64 21.43
N VAL A 154 9.39 22.21 20.81
CA VAL A 154 8.61 23.32 21.40
C VAL A 154 7.99 22.91 22.74
N ASN A 155 7.35 21.75 22.79
CA ASN A 155 6.69 21.27 24.01
C ASN A 155 7.69 20.90 25.11
N ALA A 156 8.81 20.28 24.74
CA ALA A 156 9.93 20.00 25.64
C ALA A 156 10.50 21.29 26.23
N THR A 157 10.75 22.29 25.38
CA THR A 157 11.22 23.62 25.79
C THR A 157 10.24 24.29 26.75
N LYS A 158 8.94 24.30 26.43
CA LYS A 158 7.88 24.82 27.32
C LYS A 158 7.85 24.12 28.67
N ARG A 159 8.12 22.82 28.73
CA ARG A 159 8.19 22.07 29.99
C ARG A 159 9.43 22.47 30.79
N ALA A 160 10.61 22.44 30.18
CA ALA A 160 11.87 22.80 30.82
C ALA A 160 11.85 24.23 31.40
N LEU A 161 11.34 25.20 30.63
CA LEU A 161 11.22 26.59 31.10
C LEU A 161 10.26 26.73 32.28
N ARG A 162 9.14 25.98 32.29
CA ARG A 162 8.18 25.99 33.41
C ARG A 162 8.78 25.41 34.68
N GLU A 163 9.51 24.30 34.58
CA GLU A 163 10.18 23.65 35.71
C GLU A 163 11.20 24.60 36.37
N GLN A 164 11.95 25.34 35.56
CA GLN A 164 12.92 26.35 36.02
C GLN A 164 12.29 27.72 36.32
N ARG A 165 10.95 27.84 36.24
CA ARG A 165 10.18 29.08 36.50
C ARG A 165 10.59 30.27 35.62
N ILE A 166 11.12 30.02 34.44
CA ILE A 166 11.47 31.04 33.45
C ILE A 166 10.22 31.40 32.65
N ARG A 167 9.83 32.67 32.71
CA ARG A 167 8.69 33.18 31.93
C ARG A 167 9.15 33.58 30.54
N GLY A 168 8.60 32.92 29.52
CA GLY A 168 8.81 33.23 28.11
C GLY A 168 7.65 32.72 27.26
N PHE A 169 7.50 33.29 26.07
CA PHE A 169 6.60 32.76 25.06
C PHE A 169 7.41 31.88 24.12
N VAL A 170 6.93 30.66 23.81
CA VAL A 170 7.61 29.72 22.92
C VAL A 170 6.60 29.28 21.86
N THR A 171 6.95 29.45 20.61
CA THR A 171 6.13 29.03 19.46
C THR A 171 6.99 28.43 18.36
N LEU A 172 6.35 27.68 17.46
CA LEU A 172 6.91 27.40 16.15
C LEU A 172 6.50 28.54 15.22
N ASN A 173 7.43 29.09 14.45
CA ASN A 173 7.12 30.11 13.44
C ASN A 173 6.81 29.47 12.08
N GLU A 174 6.35 30.27 11.12
CA GLU A 174 6.01 29.80 9.76
C GLU A 174 7.20 29.20 8.98
N GLN A 175 8.43 29.47 9.41
CA GLN A 175 9.66 28.92 8.82
C GLN A 175 10.10 27.60 9.48
N GLY A 176 9.29 27.01 10.38
CA GLY A 176 9.61 25.78 11.08
C GLY A 176 10.72 25.92 12.12
N LYS A 177 10.95 27.13 12.64
CA LYS A 177 11.95 27.43 13.69
C LYS A 177 11.26 27.64 15.02
N VAL A 178 11.89 27.21 16.11
CA VAL A 178 11.36 27.48 17.46
C VAL A 178 11.75 28.89 17.85
N GLU A 179 10.76 29.77 17.97
CA GLU A 179 10.95 31.14 18.42
C GLU A 179 10.57 31.23 19.91
N SER A 180 11.50 31.74 20.71
CA SER A 180 11.29 31.97 22.13
C SER A 180 11.52 33.43 22.48
N ARG A 181 10.49 34.12 22.98
CA ARG A 181 10.52 35.55 23.35
C ARG A 181 10.55 35.74 24.87
N PHE A 182 11.50 36.56 25.32
CA PHE A 182 11.73 36.88 26.73
C PHE A 182 11.70 38.39 27.00
N LYS A 183 11.36 38.77 28.24
CA LYS A 183 11.27 40.18 28.66
C LYS A 183 12.61 40.84 28.95
N THR A 184 13.63 40.05 29.29
CA THR A 184 14.95 40.56 29.67
C THR A 184 16.04 39.68 29.09
N GLU A 185 17.21 40.28 28.87
CA GLU A 185 18.41 39.58 28.40
C GLU A 185 18.80 38.42 29.35
N ALA A 186 18.73 38.66 30.66
CA ALA A 186 19.06 37.64 31.66
C ALA A 186 18.14 36.40 31.56
N LEU A 187 16.84 36.59 31.29
CA LEU A 187 15.92 35.46 31.11
C LEU A 187 16.21 34.72 29.81
N ARG A 188 16.53 35.43 28.72
CA ARG A 188 16.95 34.84 27.44
C ARG A 188 18.20 33.97 27.63
N ASP A 189 19.21 34.47 28.34
CA ASP A 189 20.47 33.76 28.52
C ASP A 189 20.34 32.54 29.44
N GLN A 190 19.53 32.63 30.49
CA GLN A 190 19.15 31.47 31.31
C GLN A 190 18.41 30.42 30.48
N ALA A 191 17.43 30.85 29.69
CA ALA A 191 16.68 29.97 28.80
C ALA A 191 17.59 29.30 27.76
N ARG A 192 18.54 30.04 27.17
CA ARG A 192 19.51 29.51 26.21
C ARG A 192 20.34 28.38 26.81
N ALA A 193 20.85 28.55 28.04
CA ALA A 193 21.63 27.51 28.71
C ALA A 193 20.81 26.23 28.93
N ILE A 194 19.57 26.38 29.41
CA ILE A 194 18.66 25.25 29.65
C ILE A 194 18.26 24.55 28.35
N ILE A 195 18.00 25.30 27.29
CA ILE A 195 17.63 24.72 25.98
C ILE A 195 18.83 24.00 25.38
N ALA A 196 20.04 24.59 25.46
CA ALA A 196 21.25 23.96 24.96
C ALA A 196 21.57 22.65 25.70
N GLU A 197 21.30 22.59 27.01
CA GLU A 197 21.49 21.38 27.83
C GLU A 197 20.46 20.30 27.52
N ASN A 198 19.18 20.66 27.40
CA ASN A 198 18.09 19.71 27.18
C ASN A 198 17.83 19.34 25.72
N SER A 199 18.38 20.10 24.77
CA SER A 199 18.14 19.92 23.33
C SER A 199 19.41 20.21 22.53
N PRO A 200 20.45 19.37 22.66
CA PRO A 200 21.73 19.54 21.96
C PRO A 200 21.60 19.46 20.43
N GLU A 201 20.49 18.93 19.91
CA GLU A 201 20.20 18.91 18.48
C GLU A 201 19.87 20.29 17.87
N LEU A 202 19.62 21.30 18.71
CA LEU A 202 19.24 22.65 18.28
C LEU A 202 20.44 23.60 18.27
N VAL A 203 20.55 24.36 17.18
CA VAL A 203 21.41 25.54 17.07
C VAL A 203 20.61 26.75 17.50
N LEU A 204 21.11 27.48 18.49
CA LEU A 204 20.44 28.61 19.13
C LEU A 204 21.08 29.94 18.72
N ASP A 205 20.34 30.75 18.00
CA ASP A 205 20.71 32.11 17.61
C ASP A 205 19.98 33.14 18.49
N ARG A 206 20.70 34.20 18.86
CA ARG A 206 20.12 35.36 19.54
C ARG A 206 19.60 36.33 18.49
N VAL A 207 18.34 36.71 18.60
CA VAL A 207 17.71 37.71 17.73
C VAL A 207 17.10 38.76 18.64
N ASP A 208 17.75 39.92 18.73
CA ASP A 208 17.28 41.00 19.59
C ASP A 208 16.46 41.98 18.74
N GLU A 209 15.20 42.19 19.13
CA GLU A 209 14.35 43.26 18.62
C GLU A 209 14.24 44.36 19.68
N ALA A 210 13.95 45.60 19.27
CA ALA A 210 14.09 46.81 20.09
C ALA A 210 13.53 46.71 21.53
N ASP A 211 12.44 45.95 21.76
CA ASP A 211 11.81 45.71 23.06
C ASP A 211 11.60 44.21 23.41
N SER A 212 12.27 43.29 22.71
CA SER A 212 12.15 41.85 23.00
C SER A 212 13.42 41.06 22.76
N TRP A 213 13.76 40.22 23.73
CA TRP A 213 14.96 39.38 23.71
C TRP A 213 14.55 37.99 23.19
N ASN A 214 14.84 37.70 21.92
CA ASN A 214 14.38 36.46 21.29
C ASN A 214 15.53 35.45 21.13
N LEU A 215 15.19 34.18 21.20
CA LEU A 215 16.01 33.05 20.76
C LEU A 215 15.33 32.38 19.60
N LEU A 216 16.10 32.14 18.54
CA LEU A 216 15.68 31.37 17.39
C LEU A 216 16.42 30.03 17.45
N ALA A 217 15.69 28.94 17.63
CA ALA A 217 16.26 27.60 17.58
C ALA A 217 15.98 26.95 16.22
N THR A 218 17.04 26.45 15.61
CA THR A 218 17.01 25.70 14.35
C THR A 218 17.63 24.34 14.53
N MET A 219 17.05 23.32 13.91
CA MET A 219 17.66 21.98 13.89
C MET A 219 19.02 22.02 13.20
N SER A 220 20.04 21.41 13.81
CA SER A 220 21.38 21.29 13.23
C SER A 220 21.35 20.53 11.89
N GLN A 221 22.27 20.85 10.97
CA GLN A 221 22.36 20.16 9.67
C GLN A 221 22.67 18.66 9.82
N GLN A 222 23.47 18.30 10.83
CA GLN A 222 23.77 16.91 11.15
C GLN A 222 22.51 16.17 11.55
N THR A 223 21.74 16.69 12.52
CA THR A 223 20.51 16.03 12.99
C THR A 223 19.45 15.99 11.89
N ARG A 224 19.34 17.02 11.04
CA ARG A 224 18.46 16.97 9.87
C ARG A 224 18.78 15.79 8.95
N LYS A 225 20.06 15.55 8.67
CA LYS A 225 20.51 14.41 7.85
C LYS A 225 20.22 13.08 8.55
N GLU A 226 20.47 12.99 9.85
CA GLU A 226 20.16 11.79 10.65
C GLU A 226 18.66 11.47 10.63
N ILE A 227 17.79 12.49 10.78
CA ILE A 227 16.34 12.33 10.67
C ILE A 227 15.94 11.89 9.26
N ALA A 228 16.56 12.45 8.21
CA ALA A 228 16.30 12.06 6.83
C ALA A 228 16.67 10.59 6.58
N ASP A 229 17.89 10.18 6.95
CA ASP A 229 18.40 8.83 6.77
C ASP A 229 17.58 7.81 7.59
N TYR A 230 17.23 8.16 8.83
CA TYR A 230 16.34 7.35 9.66
C TYR A 230 14.96 7.20 9.03
N SER A 231 14.34 8.31 8.60
CA SER A 231 12.99 8.31 8.04
C SER A 231 12.90 7.46 6.78
N VAL A 232 13.88 7.57 5.89
CA VAL A 232 13.95 6.78 4.65
C VAL A 232 14.19 5.30 4.94
N THR A 233 15.11 4.99 5.86
CA THR A 233 15.41 3.59 6.24
C THR A 233 14.23 2.92 6.92
N GLN A 234 13.55 3.64 7.82
CA GLN A 234 12.36 3.15 8.50
C GLN A 234 11.21 2.96 7.51
N ASN A 235 10.92 3.95 6.66
CA ASN A 235 9.90 3.81 5.63
C ASN A 235 10.20 2.68 4.66
N LEU A 236 11.46 2.46 4.29
CA LEU A 236 11.87 1.34 3.44
C LEU A 236 11.58 -0.01 4.09
N THR A 237 11.79 -0.13 5.41
CA THR A 237 11.45 -1.33 6.17
C THR A 237 9.93 -1.53 6.22
N THR A 238 9.17 -0.47 6.53
CA THR A 238 7.70 -0.50 6.53
C THR A 238 7.14 -0.87 5.15
N LEU A 239 7.67 -0.29 4.07
CA LEU A 239 7.24 -0.60 2.71
C LEU A 239 7.57 -2.04 2.33
N ARG A 240 8.76 -2.57 2.68
CA ARG A 240 9.05 -4.00 2.49
C ARG A 240 8.03 -4.90 3.16
N ASN A 241 7.66 -4.61 4.40
CA ASN A 241 6.66 -5.38 5.13
C ASN A 241 5.29 -5.28 4.43
N ARG A 242 4.85 -4.08 4.05
CA ARG A 242 3.58 -3.88 3.32
C ARG A 242 3.55 -4.63 2.00
N VAL A 243 4.66 -4.63 1.28
CA VAL A 243 4.76 -5.33 0.02
C VAL A 243 4.71 -6.86 0.20
N ASN A 244 5.39 -7.40 1.21
CA ASN A 244 5.30 -8.84 1.51
C ASN A 244 3.86 -9.29 1.81
N GLU A 245 3.08 -8.41 2.44
CA GLU A 245 1.68 -8.67 2.75
C GLU A 245 0.74 -8.63 1.54
N LEU A 246 1.16 -7.99 0.43
CA LEU A 246 0.43 -8.04 -0.84
C LEU A 246 0.51 -9.44 -1.50
N GLY A 247 1.33 -10.36 -0.97
CA GLY A 247 1.46 -11.72 -1.50
C GLY A 247 2.20 -11.79 -2.83
N VAL A 248 2.99 -10.75 -3.16
CA VAL A 248 3.85 -10.75 -4.35
C VAL A 248 5.09 -11.60 -4.18
N SER A 249 5.47 -12.29 -5.26
CA SER A 249 6.73 -13.01 -5.34
C SER A 249 7.84 -12.06 -5.77
N GLU A 250 8.90 -11.93 -4.96
CA GLU A 250 10.13 -11.18 -5.27
C GLU A 250 9.96 -9.66 -5.54
N PRO A 251 9.36 -8.90 -4.60
CA PRO A 251 9.30 -7.45 -4.72
C PRO A 251 10.68 -6.78 -4.60
N LEU A 252 10.93 -5.74 -5.39
CA LEU A 252 12.11 -4.89 -5.23
C LEU A 252 11.74 -3.63 -4.48
N VAL A 253 12.31 -3.44 -3.29
CA VAL A 253 12.15 -2.21 -2.49
C VAL A 253 13.52 -1.67 -2.12
N GLN A 254 13.88 -0.54 -2.74
CA GLN A 254 15.20 0.05 -2.64
C GLN A 254 15.16 1.57 -2.47
N ARG A 255 16.15 2.12 -1.78
CA ARG A 255 16.37 3.57 -1.69
C ARG A 255 16.93 4.07 -3.02
N GLN A 256 16.36 5.16 -3.55
CA GLN A 256 16.87 5.86 -4.72
C GLN A 256 17.23 7.30 -4.33
N GLY A 257 18.50 7.66 -4.37
CA GLY A 257 18.95 8.98 -3.94
C GLY A 257 18.73 9.24 -2.44
N GLN A 258 18.54 10.51 -2.06
CA GLN A 258 18.43 10.90 -0.65
C GLN A 258 17.04 10.61 -0.06
N ASN A 259 15.97 11.01 -0.75
CA ASN A 259 14.61 11.00 -0.18
C ASN A 259 13.62 10.11 -0.95
N TYR A 260 14.07 9.33 -1.95
CA TYR A 260 13.17 8.48 -2.72
C TYR A 260 13.30 7.00 -2.37
N ILE A 261 12.19 6.29 -2.49
CA ILE A 261 12.11 4.83 -2.40
C ILE A 261 11.44 4.34 -3.67
N VAL A 262 12.09 3.41 -4.35
CA VAL A 262 11.54 2.70 -5.51
C VAL A 262 10.96 1.39 -5.05
N VAL A 263 9.72 1.13 -5.47
CA VAL A 263 9.00 -0.11 -5.21
C VAL A 263 8.57 -0.70 -6.55
N GLU A 264 9.00 -1.92 -6.83
CA GLU A 264 8.60 -2.67 -8.02
C GLU A 264 7.88 -3.95 -7.61
N LEU A 265 6.65 -4.11 -8.11
CA LEU A 265 5.77 -5.21 -7.75
C LEU A 265 5.47 -6.04 -9.00
N PRO A 266 6.11 -7.20 -9.15
CA PRO A 266 5.90 -8.06 -10.31
C PRO A 266 4.56 -8.79 -10.22
N GLY A 267 3.86 -8.89 -11.37
CA GLY A 267 2.62 -9.66 -11.47
C GLY A 267 1.42 -9.13 -10.67
N ILE A 268 1.51 -7.93 -10.09
CA ILE A 268 0.34 -7.24 -9.53
C ILE A 268 -0.48 -6.67 -10.67
N GLN A 269 -1.72 -7.16 -10.79
CA GLN A 269 -2.71 -6.62 -11.71
C GLN A 269 -3.49 -5.47 -11.04
N ASP A 270 -3.84 -5.61 -9.76
CA ASP A 270 -4.55 -4.57 -9.00
C ASP A 270 -3.59 -3.50 -8.44
N THR A 271 -3.29 -2.52 -9.28
CA THR A 271 -2.39 -1.41 -8.96
C THR A 271 -3.03 -0.40 -8.00
N ALA A 272 -4.36 -0.28 -8.01
CA ALA A 272 -5.10 0.59 -7.11
C ALA A 272 -4.97 0.09 -5.66
N GLU A 273 -5.11 -1.22 -5.46
CA GLU A 273 -4.96 -1.87 -4.17
C GLU A 273 -3.53 -1.77 -3.64
N ALA A 274 -2.54 -2.01 -4.49
CA ALA A 274 -1.14 -1.82 -4.12
C ALA A 274 -0.86 -0.37 -3.71
N LYS A 275 -1.33 0.61 -4.50
CA LYS A 275 -1.19 2.03 -4.17
C LYS A 275 -1.88 2.39 -2.86
N ARG A 276 -3.08 1.86 -2.61
CA ARG A 276 -3.83 2.05 -1.36
C ARG A 276 -3.04 1.53 -0.16
N ILE A 277 -2.52 0.30 -0.23
CA ILE A 277 -1.79 -0.31 0.88
C ILE A 277 -0.43 0.36 1.13
N LEU A 278 0.30 0.70 0.07
CA LEU A 278 1.60 1.35 0.19
C LEU A 278 1.49 2.81 0.64
N GLY A 279 0.52 3.55 0.10
CA GLY A 279 0.36 4.98 0.32
C GLY A 279 -0.28 5.37 1.65
N LYS A 280 -1.04 4.47 2.28
CA LYS A 280 -1.84 4.82 3.45
C LYS A 280 -0.99 5.04 4.69
N VAL A 281 -0.90 6.28 5.14
CA VAL A 281 -0.20 6.66 6.36
C VAL A 281 -1.20 6.62 7.51
N ALA A 282 -1.32 5.45 8.15
CA ALA A 282 -2.18 5.27 9.31
C ALA A 282 -1.34 5.12 10.58
N ASN A 283 -1.68 5.90 11.61
CA ASN A 283 -1.23 5.66 12.97
C ASN A 283 -2.44 5.38 13.86
N LEU A 284 -2.24 4.55 14.88
CA LEU A 284 -3.23 4.32 15.92
C LEU A 284 -2.78 4.96 17.21
N GLU A 285 -3.73 5.51 17.95
CA GLU A 285 -3.52 5.94 19.31
C GLU A 285 -4.57 5.33 20.22
N PHE A 286 -4.11 4.79 21.35
CA PHE A 286 -4.97 4.25 22.38
C PHE A 286 -5.10 5.29 23.48
N ARG A 287 -6.32 5.72 23.76
CA ARG A 287 -6.61 6.75 24.76
C ARG A 287 -7.78 6.33 25.63
N LEU A 288 -7.83 6.79 26.87
CA LEU A 288 -9.02 6.55 27.71
C LEU A 288 -10.16 7.46 27.26
N VAL A 289 -11.39 6.99 27.42
CA VAL A 289 -12.57 7.86 27.31
C VAL A 289 -12.57 8.79 28.53
N ALA A 290 -12.72 10.09 28.26
CA ALA A 290 -12.69 11.12 29.27
C ALA A 290 -13.90 11.01 30.20
N ASN A 291 -13.67 11.28 31.49
CA ASN A 291 -14.77 11.38 32.44
C ASN A 291 -15.64 12.62 32.13
N LEU A 292 -16.91 12.57 32.54
CA LEU A 292 -17.88 13.65 32.29
C LEU A 292 -17.41 15.00 32.87
N ASP A 293 -16.76 14.95 34.04
CA ASP A 293 -16.23 16.06 34.82
C ASP A 293 -14.82 16.51 34.41
N ALA A 294 -14.15 15.80 33.49
CA ALA A 294 -12.80 16.15 33.05
C ALA A 294 -12.76 17.56 32.42
N ALA A 295 -11.69 18.30 32.70
CA ALA A 295 -11.55 19.68 32.24
C ALA A 295 -11.50 19.74 30.69
N PRO A 296 -12.01 20.81 30.05
CA PRO A 296 -11.94 20.96 28.59
C PRO A 296 -10.50 20.94 28.03
N SER A 297 -9.51 21.30 28.85
CA SER A 297 -8.09 21.22 28.52
C SER A 297 -7.55 19.79 28.50
N GLU A 298 -8.23 18.82 29.10
CA GLU A 298 -7.78 17.43 29.23
C GLU A 298 -8.51 16.47 28.29
N LYS A 299 -9.61 16.91 27.67
CA LYS A 299 -10.42 16.10 26.75
C LYS A 299 -10.55 16.68 25.36
N GLN A 300 -10.74 15.81 24.38
CA GLN A 300 -10.99 16.15 22.98
C GLN A 300 -12.08 15.24 22.41
N ARG A 301 -12.97 15.83 21.60
CA ARG A 301 -14.07 15.10 20.96
C ARG A 301 -13.62 14.53 19.61
N PHE A 302 -13.97 13.28 19.35
CA PHE A 302 -13.72 12.62 18.07
C PHE A 302 -14.98 11.91 17.58
N GLU A 303 -15.22 11.96 16.28
CA GLU A 303 -16.33 11.27 15.63
C GLU A 303 -15.96 9.83 15.31
N TYR A 304 -16.94 8.92 15.36
CA TYR A 304 -16.74 7.55 14.92
C TYR A 304 -16.50 7.47 13.41
N ARG A 305 -15.63 6.55 12.99
CA ARG A 305 -15.37 6.23 11.58
C ARG A 305 -16.54 5.46 10.93
N SER A 306 -17.16 4.60 11.74
CA SER A 306 -18.24 3.70 11.36
C SER A 306 -19.42 4.42 10.68
N PRO A 307 -19.88 3.98 9.50
CA PRO A 307 -21.09 4.51 8.86
C PRO A 307 -22.34 4.33 9.73
N ASP A 308 -22.44 3.19 10.44
CA ASP A 308 -23.57 2.87 11.31
C ASP A 308 -23.67 3.80 12.52
N ARG A 309 -22.54 4.40 12.92
CA ARG A 309 -22.43 5.39 13.99
C ARG A 309 -22.14 6.80 13.45
N ALA A 310 -22.45 7.06 12.18
CA ALA A 310 -22.23 8.38 11.58
C ALA A 310 -22.89 9.48 12.41
N GLY A 311 -22.13 10.53 12.72
CA GLY A 311 -22.56 11.66 13.58
C GLY A 311 -22.46 11.40 15.08
N SER A 312 -22.17 10.18 15.52
CA SER A 312 -21.84 9.89 16.93
C SER A 312 -20.40 10.29 17.22
N SER A 313 -20.16 10.80 18.43
CA SER A 313 -18.84 11.21 18.88
C SER A 313 -18.58 10.81 20.32
N GLU A 314 -17.32 10.60 20.65
CA GLU A 314 -16.86 10.29 22.00
C GLU A 314 -15.81 11.31 22.46
N TRP A 315 -15.76 11.58 23.76
CA TRP A 315 -14.71 12.40 24.35
C TRP A 315 -13.57 11.49 24.81
N LEU A 316 -12.38 11.67 24.25
CA LEU A 316 -11.17 10.99 24.71
C LEU A 316 -10.30 11.94 25.53
N GLU A 317 -9.53 11.38 26.44
CA GLU A 317 -8.44 12.11 27.09
C GLU A 317 -7.40 12.54 26.04
N ARG A 318 -6.70 13.63 26.32
CA ARG A 318 -5.58 14.08 25.47
C ARG A 318 -4.35 13.20 25.62
N ASP A 319 -4.21 12.53 26.76
CA ASP A 319 -3.08 11.65 27.05
C ASP A 319 -3.18 10.35 26.23
N VAL A 320 -2.07 10.02 25.56
CA VAL A 320 -1.94 8.82 24.75
C VAL A 320 -1.30 7.72 25.60
N ILE A 321 -1.96 6.57 25.69
CA ILE A 321 -1.45 5.40 26.43
C ILE A 321 -0.30 4.77 25.66
N ILE A 322 -0.56 4.39 24.41
CA ILE A 322 0.40 3.86 23.45
C ILE A 322 -0.01 4.26 22.03
N THR A 323 0.95 4.18 21.10
CA THR A 323 0.74 4.34 19.67
C THR A 323 0.86 3.01 18.93
N GLY A 324 0.43 2.98 17.66
CA GLY A 324 0.55 1.81 16.78
C GLY A 324 2.00 1.36 16.53
N GLU A 325 2.99 2.24 16.74
CA GLU A 325 4.43 1.92 16.62
C GLU A 325 4.88 0.82 17.59
N ARG A 326 4.14 0.61 18.69
CA ARG A 326 4.43 -0.41 19.70
C ARG A 326 3.76 -1.75 19.42
N VAL A 327 3.11 -1.89 18.26
CA VAL A 327 2.50 -3.15 17.82
C VAL A 327 3.55 -4.00 17.11
N SER A 328 3.80 -5.19 17.64
CA SER A 328 4.73 -6.17 17.07
C SER A 328 4.04 -7.12 16.08
N ASN A 329 2.74 -7.37 16.27
CA ASN A 329 1.93 -8.20 15.38
C ASN A 329 0.45 -7.83 15.52
N ALA A 330 -0.31 -7.94 14.44
CA ALA A 330 -1.75 -7.80 14.45
C ALA A 330 -2.39 -8.80 13.47
N GLN A 331 -3.49 -9.43 13.86
CA GLN A 331 -4.18 -10.42 13.03
C GLN A 331 -5.69 -10.21 13.09
N ALA A 332 -6.33 -10.13 11.93
CA ALA A 332 -7.78 -10.14 11.83
C ALA A 332 -8.31 -11.51 12.25
N SER A 333 -9.38 -11.52 13.04
CA SER A 333 -10.03 -12.73 13.50
C SER A 333 -11.53 -12.47 13.65
N PHE A 334 -12.25 -13.46 14.18
CA PHE A 334 -13.65 -13.35 14.53
C PHE A 334 -13.82 -13.72 15.99
N ASP A 335 -14.69 -13.00 16.69
CA ASP A 335 -15.07 -13.36 18.04
C ASP A 335 -16.03 -14.57 18.05
N GLN A 336 -16.37 -15.06 19.25
CA GLN A 336 -17.27 -16.22 19.41
C GLN A 336 -18.68 -15.97 18.83
N ASN A 337 -19.04 -14.72 18.59
CA ASN A 337 -20.33 -14.31 18.05
C ASN A 337 -20.27 -14.04 16.54
N GLY A 338 -19.14 -14.36 15.88
CA GLY A 338 -18.91 -14.12 14.46
C GLY A 338 -18.68 -12.66 14.10
N ARG A 339 -18.42 -11.77 15.06
CA ARG A 339 -18.10 -10.37 14.78
C ARG A 339 -16.60 -10.22 14.49
N PRO A 340 -16.22 -9.39 13.51
CA PRO A 340 -14.82 -9.17 13.19
C PRO A 340 -14.09 -8.47 14.35
N ASN A 341 -12.90 -8.94 14.68
CA ASN A 341 -11.98 -8.34 15.65
C ASN A 341 -10.54 -8.33 15.10
N VAL A 342 -9.66 -7.59 15.77
CA VAL A 342 -8.21 -7.63 15.50
C VAL A 342 -7.47 -7.99 16.78
N ASN A 343 -6.76 -9.11 16.76
CA ASN A 343 -5.86 -9.52 17.82
C ASN A 343 -4.55 -8.75 17.67
N ILE A 344 -4.10 -8.10 18.75
CA ILE A 344 -2.88 -7.29 18.79
C ILE A 344 -1.89 -7.90 19.75
N SER A 345 -0.63 -7.92 19.34
CA SER A 345 0.52 -8.13 20.21
C SER A 345 1.39 -6.89 20.21
N LEU A 346 1.77 -6.43 21.40
CA LEU A 346 2.67 -5.31 21.62
C LEU A 346 4.10 -5.80 21.83
N ASP A 347 5.05 -4.88 21.71
CA ASP A 347 6.40 -5.08 22.24
C ASP A 347 6.39 -5.03 23.79
N SER A 348 7.55 -5.30 24.41
CA SER A 348 7.68 -5.35 25.86
C SER A 348 7.37 -4.01 26.54
N GLU A 349 7.77 -2.89 25.92
CA GLU A 349 7.55 -1.55 26.44
C GLU A 349 6.06 -1.15 26.37
N GLY A 350 5.44 -1.36 25.21
CA GLY A 350 4.02 -1.15 24.96
C GLY A 350 3.14 -2.00 25.87
N GLY A 351 3.47 -3.28 26.06
CA GLY A 351 2.77 -4.15 27.00
C GLY A 351 2.85 -3.65 28.45
N GLY A 352 4.00 -3.11 28.86
CA GLY A 352 4.18 -2.49 30.18
C GLY A 352 3.36 -1.21 30.35
N LEU A 353 3.34 -0.33 29.34
CA LEU A 353 2.54 0.89 29.34
C LEU A 353 1.03 0.58 29.38
N MET A 354 0.57 -0.34 28.54
CA MET A 354 -0.82 -0.76 28.48
C MET A 354 -1.28 -1.40 29.80
N SER A 355 -0.46 -2.26 30.42
CA SER A 355 -0.77 -2.87 31.71
C SER A 355 -0.90 -1.84 32.83
N ARG A 356 0.04 -0.88 32.91
CA ARG A 356 -0.04 0.22 33.90
C ARG A 356 -1.28 1.09 33.68
N ALA A 357 -1.57 1.44 32.44
CA ALA A 357 -2.72 2.27 32.11
C ALA A 357 -4.06 1.57 32.39
N THR A 358 -4.17 0.27 32.12
CA THR A 358 -5.46 -0.44 32.25
C THR A 358 -5.73 -0.99 33.64
N ARG A 359 -4.70 -1.33 34.43
CA ARG A 359 -4.85 -1.92 35.77
C ARG A 359 -5.73 -1.09 36.72
N ASN A 360 -5.64 0.23 36.65
CA ASN A 360 -6.44 1.15 37.48
C ASN A 360 -7.68 1.70 36.76
N ASN A 361 -7.92 1.29 35.51
CA ASN A 361 -8.98 1.81 34.65
C ASN A 361 -9.94 0.70 34.16
N ILE A 362 -10.01 -0.42 34.91
CA ILE A 362 -10.99 -1.49 34.66
C ILE A 362 -12.41 -0.92 34.75
N LYS A 363 -13.31 -1.36 33.86
CA LYS A 363 -14.67 -0.85 33.63
C LYS A 363 -14.74 0.53 32.97
N ARG A 364 -13.63 1.23 32.75
CA ARG A 364 -13.61 2.42 31.89
C ARG A 364 -13.56 2.02 30.42
N ARG A 365 -13.92 2.94 29.54
CA ARG A 365 -13.83 2.74 28.09
C ARG A 365 -12.49 3.23 27.57
N MET A 366 -11.94 2.52 26.58
CA MET A 366 -10.69 2.88 25.92
C MET A 366 -10.97 3.09 24.44
N GLY A 367 -10.75 4.31 23.95
CA GLY A 367 -10.86 4.66 22.55
C GLY A 367 -9.63 4.23 21.75
N VAL A 368 -9.88 3.70 20.55
CA VAL A 368 -8.85 3.48 19.52
C VAL A 368 -9.02 4.53 18.44
N LEU A 369 -8.14 5.54 18.44
CA LEU A 369 -8.16 6.62 17.48
C LEU A 369 -7.32 6.25 16.26
N PHE A 370 -7.94 6.30 15.08
CA PHE A 370 -7.28 6.13 13.79
C PHE A 370 -6.94 7.52 13.24
N ILE A 371 -5.66 7.72 12.96
CA ILE A 371 -5.12 8.98 12.42
C ILE A 371 -4.57 8.68 11.04
N GLU A 372 -5.17 9.29 10.03
CA GLU A 372 -4.79 9.15 8.64
C GLU A 372 -4.31 10.49 8.10
N ARG A 373 -3.11 10.52 7.53
CA ARG A 373 -2.63 11.69 6.78
C ARG A 373 -3.22 11.63 5.37
N LYS A 374 -4.07 12.60 5.05
CA LYS A 374 -4.67 12.78 3.73
C LYS A 374 -4.11 14.02 3.05
N TYR A 375 -4.34 14.13 1.74
CA TYR A 375 -3.96 15.29 0.95
C TYR A 375 -5.18 15.86 0.26
N ARG A 376 -5.27 17.18 0.20
CA ARG A 376 -6.20 17.87 -0.69
C ARG A 376 -5.44 18.35 -1.89
N THR A 377 -5.86 17.90 -3.06
CA THR A 377 -5.29 18.34 -4.33
C THR A 377 -5.90 19.68 -4.72
N ARG A 378 -5.06 20.72 -4.84
CA ARG A 378 -5.40 22.01 -5.42
C ARG A 378 -4.60 22.19 -6.70
N TYR A 379 -5.26 22.69 -7.75
CA TYR A 379 -4.61 23.10 -8.97
C TYR A 379 -4.44 24.62 -8.91
N GLU A 380 -3.19 25.08 -8.99
CA GLU A 380 -2.87 26.51 -9.03
C GLU A 380 -2.26 26.82 -10.39
N THR A 381 -2.79 27.83 -11.08
CA THR A 381 -2.24 28.30 -12.35
C THR A 381 -1.16 29.32 -12.05
N GLN A 382 0.08 29.04 -12.46
CA GLN A 382 1.16 30.00 -12.37
C GLN A 382 0.98 31.15 -13.37
N GLU A 383 1.75 32.24 -13.19
CA GLU A 383 1.73 33.41 -14.07
C GLU A 383 2.08 33.06 -15.53
N ASP A 384 2.74 31.93 -15.77
CA ASP A 384 3.10 31.40 -17.10
C ASP A 384 1.97 30.59 -17.77
N GLY A 385 0.82 30.42 -17.09
CA GLY A 385 -0.30 29.60 -17.55
C GLY A 385 -0.14 28.10 -17.28
N THR A 386 0.96 27.66 -16.66
CA THR A 386 1.18 26.26 -16.28
C THR A 386 0.40 25.94 -15.01
N GLU A 387 -0.45 24.90 -15.05
CA GLU A 387 -1.11 24.39 -13.85
C GLU A 387 -0.14 23.52 -13.03
N ILE A 388 0.14 23.93 -11.80
CA ILE A 388 0.84 23.09 -10.82
C ILE A 388 -0.15 22.39 -9.88
N VAL A 389 0.19 21.16 -9.53
CA VAL A 389 -0.57 20.35 -8.58
C VAL A 389 0.00 20.58 -7.18
N VAL A 390 -0.71 21.33 -6.36
CA VAL A 390 -0.37 21.58 -4.96
C VAL A 390 -1.14 20.61 -4.07
N LYS A 391 -0.42 19.71 -3.38
CA LYS A 391 -1.02 18.77 -2.41
C LYS A 391 -0.88 19.34 -1.00
N VAL A 392 -1.99 19.71 -0.38
CA VAL A 392 -1.99 20.23 0.99
C VAL A 392 -2.29 19.09 1.98
N PRO A 393 -1.34 18.71 2.86
CA PRO A 393 -1.55 17.64 3.82
C PRO A 393 -2.53 18.06 4.93
N TYR A 394 -3.34 17.11 5.41
CA TYR A 394 -4.14 17.26 6.65
C TYR A 394 -4.29 15.92 7.37
N ASP A 395 -4.35 15.95 8.71
CA ASP A 395 -4.65 14.76 9.51
C ASP A 395 -6.16 14.61 9.70
N GLU A 396 -6.71 13.48 9.24
CA GLU A 396 -8.04 13.03 9.60
C GLU A 396 -7.97 12.11 10.82
N LYS A 397 -8.66 12.49 11.91
CA LYS A 397 -8.70 11.73 13.15
C LYS A 397 -10.11 11.19 13.36
N LYS A 398 -10.28 9.87 13.30
CA LYS A 398 -11.57 9.20 13.46
C LYS A 398 -11.47 8.10 14.51
N LEU A 399 -12.47 8.00 15.37
CA LEU A 399 -12.54 6.97 16.40
C LEU A 399 -13.04 5.66 15.79
N LEU A 400 -12.26 4.58 15.89
CA LEU A 400 -12.69 3.27 15.40
C LEU A 400 -13.73 2.67 16.36
N THR A 401 -13.32 2.53 17.62
CA THR A 401 -14.12 1.88 18.64
C THR A 401 -13.75 2.44 20.02
N ALA A 402 -14.65 2.26 21.00
CA ALA A 402 -14.35 2.58 22.39
C ALA A 402 -14.93 1.51 23.33
N PRO A 403 -14.39 0.28 23.32
CA PRO A 403 -14.85 -0.82 24.16
C PRO A 403 -14.54 -0.57 25.64
N VAL A 404 -15.26 -1.29 26.50
CA VAL A 404 -15.03 -1.30 27.95
C VAL A 404 -13.84 -2.21 28.27
N ILE A 405 -12.92 -1.72 29.10
CA ILE A 405 -11.81 -2.50 29.64
C ILE A 405 -12.36 -3.52 30.64
N GLN A 406 -12.27 -4.81 30.31
CA GLN A 406 -12.80 -5.90 31.16
C GLN A 406 -11.78 -6.39 32.20
N SER A 407 -10.49 -6.32 31.88
CA SER A 407 -9.38 -6.73 32.73
C SER A 407 -8.16 -5.84 32.45
N ALA A 408 -7.14 -5.91 33.32
CA ALA A 408 -5.84 -5.34 32.99
C ALA A 408 -5.31 -6.00 31.70
N LEU A 409 -4.98 -5.19 30.70
CA LEU A 409 -4.51 -5.65 29.40
C LEU A 409 -2.97 -5.72 29.42
N GLY A 410 -2.44 -6.89 29.04
CA GLY A 410 -1.00 -7.10 28.94
C GLY A 410 -0.44 -6.70 27.58
N ALA A 411 0.55 -7.45 27.10
CA ALA A 411 1.10 -7.30 25.76
C ALA A 411 0.13 -7.79 24.66
N GLN A 412 -0.85 -8.64 24.99
CA GLN A 412 -1.84 -9.13 24.03
C GLN A 412 -3.26 -8.69 24.42
N PHE A 413 -4.01 -8.18 23.45
CA PHE A 413 -5.42 -7.83 23.59
C PHE A 413 -6.11 -7.80 22.22
N GLN A 414 -7.43 -7.63 22.21
CA GLN A 414 -8.23 -7.59 20.98
C GLN A 414 -8.96 -6.25 20.82
N ILE A 415 -9.00 -5.71 19.60
CA ILE A 415 -9.86 -4.60 19.20
C ILE A 415 -11.18 -5.19 18.69
N THR A 416 -12.29 -4.84 19.35
CA THR A 416 -13.64 -5.31 19.01
C THR A 416 -14.55 -4.16 18.59
N GLY A 417 -15.68 -4.48 17.96
CA GLY A 417 -16.65 -3.49 17.49
C GLY A 417 -16.24 -2.80 16.18
N LEU A 418 -15.54 -3.56 15.33
CA LEU A 418 -15.32 -3.22 13.92
C LEU A 418 -16.56 -3.63 13.12
N ASP A 419 -16.88 -2.89 12.07
CA ASP A 419 -18.17 -3.03 11.40
C ASP A 419 -18.15 -4.13 10.34
N ASN A 420 -17.01 -4.34 9.68
CA ASN A 420 -16.89 -5.33 8.61
C ASN A 420 -15.54 -6.10 8.63
N PRO A 421 -15.51 -7.33 8.08
CA PRO A 421 -14.29 -8.16 8.06
C PRO A 421 -13.12 -7.59 7.23
N LEU A 422 -13.39 -6.72 6.26
CA LEU A 422 -12.30 -6.14 5.47
C LEU A 422 -11.62 -5.00 6.21
N GLU A 423 -12.36 -4.22 6.97
CA GLU A 423 -11.80 -3.20 7.83
C GLU A 423 -10.91 -3.83 8.91
N SER A 424 -11.29 -5.00 9.47
CA SER A 424 -10.41 -5.72 10.39
C SER A 424 -9.14 -6.24 9.71
N SER A 425 -9.25 -6.77 8.49
CA SER A 425 -8.11 -7.19 7.67
C SER A 425 -7.18 -6.02 7.33
N GLU A 426 -7.73 -4.90 6.87
CA GLU A 426 -7.01 -3.67 6.53
C GLU A 426 -6.32 -3.08 7.78
N LEU A 427 -7.01 -3.02 8.91
CA LEU A 427 -6.45 -2.55 10.18
C LEU A 427 -5.32 -3.45 10.66
N ALA A 428 -5.50 -4.77 10.62
CA ALA A 428 -4.48 -5.74 11.00
C ALA A 428 -3.23 -5.62 10.11
N LEU A 429 -3.44 -5.46 8.80
CA LEU A 429 -2.38 -5.22 7.83
C LEU A 429 -1.59 -3.95 8.16
N MET A 430 -2.27 -2.82 8.39
CA MET A 430 -1.62 -1.54 8.71
C MET A 430 -0.82 -1.62 10.01
N LEU A 431 -1.34 -2.30 11.01
CA LEU A 431 -0.69 -2.48 12.30
C LEU A 431 0.55 -3.38 12.20
N ARG A 432 0.49 -4.48 11.44
CA ARG A 432 1.61 -5.39 11.25
C ARG A 432 2.70 -4.80 10.35
N ALA A 433 2.29 -4.04 9.34
CA ALA A 433 3.19 -3.30 8.48
C ALA A 433 4.01 -2.22 9.22
N GLY A 434 3.42 -1.64 10.27
CA GLY A 434 4.00 -0.56 11.05
C GLY A 434 3.66 0.83 10.49
N ALA A 435 3.88 1.84 11.33
CA ALA A 435 3.75 3.23 10.95
C ALA A 435 4.92 3.65 10.03
N LEU A 436 4.65 4.62 9.16
CA LEU A 436 5.71 5.31 8.41
C LEU A 436 6.30 6.39 9.33
N ALA A 437 7.63 6.51 9.35
CA ALA A 437 8.33 7.57 10.09
C ALA A 437 7.97 8.96 9.53
N ALA A 438 7.93 9.06 8.20
CA ALA A 438 7.61 10.25 7.45
C ALA A 438 6.49 9.95 6.44
N PRO A 439 5.62 10.92 6.09
CA PRO A 439 4.62 10.73 5.06
C PRO A 439 5.31 10.45 3.73
N ILE A 440 4.64 9.73 2.84
CA ILE A 440 5.14 9.51 1.49
C ILE A 440 4.19 10.09 0.46
N SER A 441 4.74 10.49 -0.68
CA SER A 441 3.98 10.90 -1.84
C SER A 441 4.41 10.09 -3.07
N PHE A 442 3.47 9.72 -3.93
CA PHE A 442 3.79 9.09 -5.22
C PHE A 442 4.19 10.18 -6.20
N VAL A 443 5.46 10.15 -6.61
CA VAL A 443 6.03 11.08 -7.60
C VAL A 443 5.90 10.51 -9.00
N GLU A 444 6.10 9.21 -9.12
CA GLU A 444 6.03 8.51 -10.40
C GLU A 444 5.29 7.19 -10.22
N GLU A 445 4.33 6.96 -11.10
CA GLU A 445 3.56 5.72 -11.19
C GLU A 445 3.65 5.25 -12.62
N ARG A 446 4.31 4.12 -12.84
CA ARG A 446 4.33 3.47 -14.14
C ARG A 446 3.85 2.05 -13.95
N THR A 447 2.80 1.69 -14.66
CA THR A 447 2.62 0.28 -14.99
C THR A 447 3.71 -0.04 -15.99
N VAL A 448 4.69 -0.80 -15.54
CA VAL A 448 5.67 -1.39 -16.43
C VAL A 448 4.87 -2.42 -17.20
N GLY A 449 4.40 -2.08 -18.39
CA GLY A 449 3.90 -3.09 -19.30
C GLY A 449 5.04 -4.05 -19.67
N PRO A 450 4.75 -5.16 -20.36
CA PRO A 450 5.78 -6.02 -20.93
C PRO A 450 6.76 -5.30 -21.89
N SER A 451 6.56 -4.01 -22.18
CA SER A 451 7.26 -3.21 -23.20
C SER A 451 8.78 -3.13 -23.03
N LEU A 452 9.31 -2.97 -21.81
CA LEU A 452 10.77 -2.96 -21.56
C LEU A 452 11.43 -4.31 -21.90
N GLY A 453 10.64 -5.39 -21.88
CA GLY A 453 11.04 -6.71 -22.34
C GLY A 453 10.41 -7.12 -23.68
N ALA A 454 9.55 -6.32 -24.31
CA ALA A 454 8.66 -6.81 -25.38
C ALA A 454 9.44 -7.30 -26.60
N GLU A 455 10.56 -6.67 -26.91
CA GLU A 455 11.46 -7.16 -27.96
C GLU A 455 12.17 -8.45 -27.52
N ASN A 456 12.62 -8.56 -26.26
CA ASN A 456 13.20 -9.79 -25.71
C ASN A 456 12.18 -10.94 -25.65
N ILE A 457 10.94 -10.66 -25.29
CA ILE A 457 9.82 -11.61 -25.30
C ILE A 457 9.54 -12.04 -26.74
N ARG A 458 9.42 -11.09 -27.66
CA ARG A 458 9.16 -11.37 -29.09
C ARG A 458 10.28 -12.21 -29.68
N MET A 459 11.54 -11.87 -29.41
CA MET A 459 12.71 -12.65 -29.83
C MET A 459 12.74 -14.02 -29.16
N GLY A 460 12.44 -14.13 -27.86
CA GLY A 460 12.37 -15.38 -27.12
C GLY A 460 11.29 -16.32 -27.67
N VAL A 461 10.07 -15.81 -27.85
CA VAL A 461 8.93 -16.54 -28.43
C VAL A 461 9.25 -16.96 -29.87
N LYS A 462 9.82 -16.07 -30.70
CA LYS A 462 10.26 -16.42 -32.05
C LYS A 462 11.35 -17.51 -32.03
N SER A 463 12.29 -17.43 -31.09
CA SER A 463 13.34 -18.44 -30.93
C SER A 463 12.75 -19.80 -30.56
N VAL A 464 11.78 -19.84 -29.64
CA VAL A 464 11.04 -21.07 -29.29
C VAL A 464 10.28 -21.61 -30.51
N GLN A 465 9.58 -20.75 -31.25
CA GLN A 465 8.82 -21.12 -32.45
C GLN A 465 9.75 -21.73 -33.52
N TYR A 466 10.88 -21.09 -33.81
CA TYR A 466 11.86 -21.61 -34.78
C TYR A 466 12.52 -22.90 -34.29
N GLY A 467 12.90 -22.99 -33.01
CA GLY A 467 13.47 -24.20 -32.42
C GLY A 467 12.49 -25.38 -32.50
N LEU A 468 11.24 -25.17 -32.08
CA LEU A 468 10.18 -26.18 -32.17
C LEU A 468 9.91 -26.57 -33.63
N ALA A 469 9.84 -25.61 -34.55
CA ALA A 469 9.61 -25.90 -35.97
C ALA A 469 10.74 -26.76 -36.57
N LEU A 470 11.99 -26.49 -36.22
CA LEU A 470 13.14 -27.29 -36.67
C LEU A 470 13.12 -28.70 -36.09
N VAL A 471 12.78 -28.86 -34.80
CA VAL A 471 12.62 -30.17 -34.14
C VAL A 471 11.51 -30.98 -34.80
N VAL A 472 10.34 -30.37 -35.03
CA VAL A 472 9.20 -31.01 -35.70
C VAL A 472 9.60 -31.45 -37.12
N LEU A 473 10.24 -30.56 -37.87
CA LEU A 473 10.70 -30.85 -39.23
C LEU A 473 11.70 -32.01 -39.24
N PHE A 474 12.68 -32.00 -38.34
CA PHE A 474 13.67 -33.07 -38.21
C PHE A 474 13.00 -34.41 -37.87
N MET A 475 12.08 -34.41 -36.90
CA MET A 475 11.35 -35.61 -36.49
C MET A 475 10.55 -36.23 -37.64
N VAL A 476 9.81 -35.40 -38.39
CA VAL A 476 9.01 -35.86 -39.53
C VAL A 476 9.90 -36.36 -40.67
N LEU A 477 11.01 -35.69 -40.98
CA LEU A 477 11.91 -36.11 -42.06
C LEU A 477 12.68 -37.39 -41.74
N TYR A 478 13.23 -37.49 -40.52
CA TYR A 478 14.07 -38.62 -40.13
C TYR A 478 13.24 -39.86 -39.74
N TYR A 479 12.18 -39.68 -38.94
CA TYR A 479 11.38 -40.80 -38.40
C TYR A 479 10.05 -41.03 -39.15
N ARG A 480 9.71 -40.21 -40.15
CA ARG A 480 8.49 -40.34 -40.99
C ARG A 480 7.21 -40.42 -40.14
N VAL A 481 6.46 -41.52 -40.26
CA VAL A 481 5.18 -41.74 -39.55
C VAL A 481 5.38 -41.81 -38.04
N PHE A 482 6.49 -42.38 -37.56
CA PHE A 482 6.80 -42.40 -36.12
C PHE A 482 7.19 -41.01 -35.62
N GLY A 483 7.78 -40.18 -36.48
CA GLY A 483 8.05 -38.77 -36.18
C GLY A 483 6.77 -37.97 -35.91
N ILE A 484 5.71 -38.21 -36.68
CA ILE A 484 4.40 -37.57 -36.45
C ILE A 484 3.85 -37.95 -35.06
N ALA A 485 3.95 -39.23 -34.68
CA ALA A 485 3.51 -39.68 -33.36
C ALA A 485 4.33 -39.04 -32.22
N ALA A 486 5.64 -38.87 -32.40
CA ALA A 486 6.52 -38.17 -31.46
C ALA A 486 6.14 -36.69 -31.31
N VAL A 487 5.83 -35.99 -32.41
CA VAL A 487 5.39 -34.58 -32.39
C VAL A 487 4.06 -34.43 -31.64
N VAL A 488 3.12 -35.37 -31.81
CA VAL A 488 1.86 -35.37 -31.05
C VAL A 488 2.12 -35.57 -29.56
N ALA A 489 3.01 -36.50 -29.18
CA ALA A 489 3.39 -36.72 -27.80
C ALA A 489 4.08 -35.49 -27.17
N LEU A 490 4.97 -34.84 -27.91
CA LEU A 490 5.65 -33.61 -27.51
C LEU A 490 4.65 -32.47 -27.29
N THR A 491 3.67 -32.33 -28.18
CA THR A 491 2.61 -31.32 -28.04
C THR A 491 1.80 -31.54 -26.77
N PHE A 492 1.42 -32.79 -26.47
CA PHE A 492 0.73 -33.12 -25.22
C PHE A 492 1.58 -32.89 -23.98
N ASN A 493 2.88 -33.19 -24.05
CA ASN A 493 3.80 -32.89 -22.96
C ASN A 493 3.83 -31.38 -22.66
N LEU A 494 3.91 -30.53 -23.69
CA LEU A 494 3.89 -29.08 -23.53
C LEU A 494 2.57 -28.56 -22.96
N VAL A 495 1.43 -29.06 -23.45
CA VAL A 495 0.10 -28.72 -22.91
C VAL A 495 0.01 -29.10 -21.42
N LEU A 496 0.48 -30.29 -21.05
CA LEU A 496 0.49 -30.73 -19.66
C LEU A 496 1.42 -29.88 -18.80
N LEU A 497 2.59 -29.49 -19.29
CA LEU A 497 3.51 -28.59 -18.59
C LEU A 497 2.82 -27.24 -18.29
N ILE A 498 2.19 -26.63 -19.30
CA ILE A 498 1.47 -25.36 -19.14
C ILE A 498 0.30 -25.52 -18.14
N SER A 499 -0.44 -26.63 -18.25
CA SER A 499 -1.53 -26.96 -17.32
C SER A 499 -1.05 -27.09 -15.88
N PHE A 500 0.08 -27.77 -15.64
CA PHE A 500 0.67 -27.87 -14.30
C PHE A 500 1.14 -26.52 -13.77
N MET A 501 1.76 -25.68 -14.61
CA MET A 501 2.18 -24.33 -14.20
C MET A 501 0.98 -23.46 -13.81
N SER A 502 -0.09 -23.49 -14.61
CA SER A 502 -1.36 -22.81 -14.33
C SER A 502 -1.97 -23.30 -13.01
N MET A 503 -2.10 -24.61 -12.83
CA MET A 503 -2.73 -25.22 -11.65
C MET A 503 -1.95 -24.94 -10.35
N LEU A 504 -0.61 -24.95 -10.41
CA LEU A 504 0.24 -24.63 -9.26
C LEU A 504 0.40 -23.12 -9.02
N GLY A 505 -0.08 -22.28 -9.94
CA GLY A 505 0.16 -20.83 -9.90
C GLY A 505 1.64 -20.47 -10.02
N ALA A 506 2.43 -21.30 -10.69
CA ALA A 506 3.86 -21.08 -10.87
C ALA A 506 4.10 -19.91 -11.83
N THR A 507 5.09 -19.07 -11.51
CA THR A 507 5.42 -17.88 -12.28
C THR A 507 6.39 -18.22 -13.43
N LEU A 508 6.01 -17.95 -14.68
CA LEU A 508 6.90 -18.08 -15.84
C LEU A 508 7.77 -16.83 -16.00
N THR A 509 9.09 -16.98 -16.07
CA THR A 509 10.06 -15.91 -16.33
C THR A 509 10.79 -16.15 -17.66
N LEU A 510 11.62 -15.21 -18.13
CA LEU A 510 12.46 -15.42 -19.31
C LEU A 510 13.38 -16.66 -19.17
N PRO A 511 14.09 -16.88 -18.03
CA PRO A 511 14.78 -18.13 -17.76
C PRO A 511 13.85 -19.36 -17.79
N GLY A 512 12.62 -19.23 -17.30
CA GLY A 512 11.60 -20.29 -17.38
C GLY A 512 11.30 -20.71 -18.82
N ILE A 513 11.17 -19.76 -19.75
CA ILE A 513 11.00 -20.04 -21.18
C ILE A 513 12.21 -20.82 -21.73
N ALA A 514 13.44 -20.43 -21.37
CA ALA A 514 14.64 -21.17 -21.77
C ALA A 514 14.64 -22.60 -21.22
N GLY A 515 14.16 -22.79 -19.99
CA GLY A 515 13.93 -24.11 -19.40
C GLY A 515 12.93 -24.96 -20.19
N ILE A 516 11.81 -24.38 -20.63
CA ILE A 516 10.83 -25.07 -21.49
C ILE A 516 11.45 -25.47 -22.83
N VAL A 517 12.29 -24.62 -23.44
CA VAL A 517 12.99 -24.98 -24.68
C VAL A 517 13.93 -26.16 -24.45
N LEU A 518 14.67 -26.17 -23.33
CA LEU A 518 15.55 -27.25 -22.97
C LEU A 518 14.79 -28.56 -22.72
N THR A 519 13.65 -28.51 -22.00
CA THR A 519 12.82 -29.71 -21.77
C THR A 519 12.23 -30.25 -23.06
N VAL A 520 11.82 -29.39 -24.00
CA VAL A 520 11.37 -29.80 -25.34
C VAL A 520 12.50 -30.54 -26.08
N GLY A 521 13.73 -30.04 -26.02
CA GLY A 521 14.89 -30.72 -26.63
C GLY A 521 15.19 -32.08 -26.00
N MET A 522 15.08 -32.20 -24.67
CA MET A 522 15.29 -33.47 -23.95
C MET A 522 14.13 -34.46 -24.10
N ALA A 523 12.89 -34.00 -24.24
CA ALA A 523 11.71 -34.87 -24.37
C ALA A 523 11.62 -35.57 -25.74
N VAL A 524 12.44 -35.12 -26.68
CA VAL A 524 12.56 -35.61 -28.06
C VAL A 524 13.57 -36.75 -28.15
N ASP A 525 14.55 -36.79 -27.24
CA ASP A 525 15.44 -37.93 -26.97
C ASP A 525 14.68 -39.00 -26.16
#